data_AF-A0A1N6DKY3-F1
#
_entry.id   AF-A0A1N6DKY3-F1
#
_cell.length_a   1.000
_cell.length_b   1.000
_cell.length_c   1.000
_cell.angle_alpha   90.00
_cell.angle_beta   90.00
_cell.angle_gamma   90.00
#
_symmetry.space_group_name_H-M   'P 1'
#
loop_
_entity.id
_entity.type
_entity.pdbx_description
1 polymer ?
#
loop_
_entity_poly.entity_id
_entity_poly.type
_entity_poly.pdbx_seq_one_letter_code
_entity_poly.pdbx_strand_id
1 'polypeptide(L)'
;MKRLFFLLLVFLPFYAQAQQDALLKVLVWGLPGSSENMMRGVAKKYGFEYYSVGGCVINPELQDSVKKHNDSVYAILAQRHGKDWEEHFREDLDNMRQYKDEVTALVLKEPLVAAKSARAVLYIEITPAADKDTYKVMVFSEDIYEFKLSYTYLVNHKKKKVVLL
;
A
#
# COMPACT_ATOMS: atom_id res chain seq x y z
N MET A 1 -59.49 28.21 15.82
CA MET A 1 -58.15 28.75 15.51
C MET A 1 -57.11 27.70 15.85
N LYS A 2 -56.59 26.96 14.85
CA LYS A 2 -55.52 25.94 15.03
C LYS A 2 -54.20 26.56 14.58
N ARG A 3 -53.22 26.66 15.49
CA ARG A 3 -51.85 27.07 15.18
C ARG A 3 -51.03 25.81 14.86
N LEU A 4 -50.49 25.75 13.65
CA LEU A 4 -49.60 24.69 13.18
C LEU A 4 -48.16 25.14 13.46
N PHE A 5 -47.42 24.41 14.30
CA PHE A 5 -45.99 24.61 14.53
C PHE A 5 -45.23 23.62 13.65
N PHE A 6 -44.51 24.11 12.64
CA PHE A 6 -43.62 23.31 11.80
C PHE A 6 -42.20 23.42 12.37
N LEU A 7 -41.69 22.35 12.98
CA LEU A 7 -40.30 22.23 13.43
C LEU A 7 -39.45 21.75 12.26
N LEU A 8 -38.62 22.64 11.73
CA LEU A 8 -37.67 22.36 10.66
C LEU A 8 -36.37 21.83 11.29
N LEU A 9 -36.25 20.51 11.39
CA LEU A 9 -35.01 19.84 11.78
C LEU A 9 -34.02 19.91 10.62
N VAL A 10 -33.10 20.87 10.70
CA VAL A 10 -31.96 20.98 9.79
C VAL A 10 -30.96 19.88 10.15
N PHE A 11 -30.99 18.77 9.41
CA PHE A 11 -29.91 17.79 9.42
C PHE A 11 -28.69 18.43 8.75
N LEU A 12 -27.76 18.96 9.56
CA LEU A 12 -26.44 19.31 9.07
C LEU A 12 -25.72 18.01 8.68
N PRO A 13 -25.32 17.82 7.42
CA PRO A 13 -24.47 16.69 7.07
C PRO A 13 -23.15 16.86 7.82
N PHE A 14 -22.89 15.95 8.75
CA PHE A 14 -21.59 15.81 9.39
C PHE A 14 -20.61 15.35 8.30
N TYR A 15 -20.01 16.31 7.59
CA TYR A 15 -18.92 16.03 6.67
C TYR A 15 -17.72 15.60 7.51
N ALA A 16 -17.64 14.31 7.84
CA ALA A 16 -16.41 13.69 8.26
C ALA A 16 -15.46 13.70 7.05
N GLN A 17 -14.62 14.73 6.94
CA GLN A 17 -13.45 14.65 6.08
C GLN A 17 -12.57 13.53 6.66
N ALA A 18 -12.53 12.39 5.97
CA ALA A 18 -11.57 11.35 6.27
C ALA A 18 -10.17 11.95 6.00
N GLN A 19 -9.55 12.48 7.06
CA GLN A 19 -8.16 12.86 7.03
C GLN A 19 -7.39 11.58 6.73
N GLN A 20 -6.77 11.52 5.55
CA GLN A 20 -5.95 10.39 5.17
C GLN A 20 -4.76 10.39 6.15
N ASP A 21 -4.79 9.48 7.13
CA ASP A 21 -3.75 9.39 8.14
C ASP A 21 -2.38 9.36 7.47
N ALA A 22 -1.51 10.30 7.82
CA ALA A 22 -0.15 10.31 7.33
C ALA A 22 0.53 8.98 7.72
N LEU A 23 1.32 8.41 6.80
CA LEU A 23 2.03 7.15 7.04
C LEU A 23 3.02 7.32 8.20
N LEU A 24 3.07 6.32 9.08
CA LEU A 24 4.09 6.24 10.11
C LEU A 24 5.46 6.02 9.45
N LYS A 25 6.53 6.56 10.04
CA LYS A 25 7.89 6.41 9.49
C LYS A 25 8.66 5.40 10.32
N VAL A 26 9.00 4.26 9.72
CA VAL A 26 9.95 3.32 10.31
C VAL A 26 11.34 3.69 9.79
N LEU A 27 12.23 4.09 10.69
CA LEU A 27 13.57 4.53 10.33
C LEU A 27 14.47 3.32 10.10
N VAL A 28 15.18 3.31 8.98
CA VAL A 28 16.08 2.22 8.58
C VAL A 28 17.42 2.76 8.11
N TRP A 29 18.44 1.91 8.13
CA TRP A 29 19.77 2.19 7.58
C TRP A 29 20.05 1.31 6.37
N GLY A 30 20.90 1.80 5.48
CA GLY A 30 21.33 1.08 4.29
C GLY A 30 20.69 1.61 3.00
N LEU A 31 21.33 1.28 1.88
CA LEU A 31 20.88 1.63 0.54
C LEU A 31 19.82 0.62 0.05
N PRO A 32 18.78 1.10 -0.66
CA PRO A 32 17.76 0.27 -1.27
C PRO A 32 18.29 -0.84 -2.19
N GLY A 33 17.89 -2.08 -1.92
CA GLY A 33 17.92 -3.18 -2.89
C GLY A 33 16.59 -3.30 -3.66
N SER A 34 16.54 -4.16 -4.69
CA SER A 34 15.34 -4.41 -5.50
C SER A 34 14.15 -5.00 -4.71
N SER A 35 14.39 -5.52 -3.51
CA SER A 35 13.37 -5.96 -2.56
C SER A 35 12.52 -4.81 -2.01
N GLU A 36 12.97 -3.57 -2.10
CA GLU A 36 12.28 -2.43 -1.48
C GLU A 36 10.91 -2.12 -2.05
N ASN A 37 10.68 -2.24 -3.36
CA ASN A 37 9.37 -1.88 -3.93
C ASN A 37 8.25 -2.79 -3.40
N MET A 38 8.55 -4.08 -3.27
CA MET A 38 7.64 -5.05 -2.64
C MET A 38 7.39 -4.69 -1.17
N MET A 39 8.48 -4.41 -0.44
CA MET A 39 8.42 -4.06 0.98
C MET A 39 7.62 -2.78 1.23
N ARG A 40 7.79 -1.75 0.38
CA ARG A 40 7.04 -0.50 0.41
C ARG A 40 5.55 -0.74 0.14
N GLY A 41 5.23 -1.61 -0.81
CA GLY A 41 3.85 -2.00 -1.13
C GLY A 41 3.14 -2.63 0.06
N VAL A 42 3.80 -3.59 0.74
CA VAL A 42 3.26 -4.18 1.97
C VAL A 42 3.21 -3.17 3.11
N ALA A 43 4.25 -2.35 3.32
CA ALA A 43 4.28 -1.36 4.40
C ALA A 43 3.11 -0.38 4.34
N LYS A 44 2.75 0.07 3.13
CA LYS A 44 1.58 0.93 2.91
C LYS A 44 0.27 0.27 3.35
N LYS A 45 0.10 -1.05 3.20
CA LYS A 45 -1.08 -1.79 3.72
C LYS A 45 -1.21 -1.66 5.24
N TYR A 46 -0.07 -1.60 5.94
CA TYR A 46 -0.02 -1.45 7.41
C TYR A 46 0.03 0.02 7.85
N GLY A 47 -0.01 0.98 6.92
CA GLY A 47 -0.04 2.41 7.23
C GLY A 47 1.30 2.99 7.66
N PHE A 48 2.41 2.42 7.18
CA PHE A 48 3.74 2.97 7.41
C PHE A 48 4.60 2.97 6.13
N GLU A 49 5.73 3.67 6.19
CA GLU A 49 6.77 3.68 5.17
C GLU A 49 8.15 3.56 5.80
N TYR A 50 9.10 3.00 5.05
CA TYR A 50 10.50 3.00 5.44
C TYR A 50 11.15 4.32 5.05
N TYR A 51 11.82 4.95 6.01
CA TYR A 51 12.55 6.19 5.83
C TYR A 51 14.03 5.96 6.14
N SER A 52 14.88 6.05 5.12
CA SER A 52 16.32 5.82 5.28
C SER A 52 16.96 6.97 6.04
N VAL A 53 17.73 6.66 7.07
CA VAL A 53 18.47 7.61 7.91
C VAL A 53 19.92 7.17 8.07
N GLY A 54 20.77 8.15 8.41
CA GLY A 54 22.20 7.95 8.60
C GLY A 54 23.02 8.19 7.34
N GLY A 55 24.30 8.48 7.54
CA GLY A 55 25.32 8.53 6.49
C GLY A 55 26.19 7.27 6.50
N CYS A 56 27.41 7.35 5.96
CA CYS A 56 28.36 6.22 5.95
C CYS A 56 28.77 5.74 7.34
N VAL A 57 28.58 6.57 8.38
CA VAL A 57 28.94 6.25 9.76
C VAL A 57 27.68 6.32 10.61
N ILE A 58 27.38 5.22 11.28
CA ILE A 58 26.30 5.10 12.25
C ILE A 58 26.96 5.09 13.63
N ASN A 59 26.68 6.09 14.46
CA ASN A 59 27.17 6.15 15.85
C ASN A 59 26.11 5.59 16.83
N PRO A 60 26.50 5.25 18.08
CA PRO A 60 25.57 4.70 19.07
C PRO A 60 24.39 5.62 19.39
N GLU A 61 24.61 6.93 19.45
CA GLU A 61 23.56 7.92 19.75
C GLU A 61 22.45 7.91 18.68
N LEU A 62 22.82 7.79 17.41
CA LEU A 62 21.90 7.65 16.30
C LEU A 62 21.15 6.31 16.37
N GLN A 63 21.84 5.23 16.78
CA GLN A 63 21.22 3.91 17.00
C GLN A 63 20.11 3.97 18.05
N ASP A 64 20.41 4.57 19.20
CA ASP A 64 19.47 4.71 20.30
C ASP A 64 18.28 5.59 19.91
N SER A 65 18.53 6.68 19.18
CA SER A 65 17.48 7.60 18.72
C SER A 65 16.48 6.91 17.77
N VAL A 66 16.99 6.18 16.78
CA VAL A 66 16.14 5.41 15.85
C VAL A 66 15.41 4.29 16.56
N LYS A 67 16.08 3.56 17.46
CA LYS A 67 15.41 2.51 18.24
C LYS A 67 14.24 3.08 19.02
N LYS A 68 14.45 4.17 19.76
CA LYS A 68 13.40 4.83 20.54
C LYS A 68 12.23 5.30 19.67
N HIS A 69 12.53 5.86 18.50
CA HIS A 69 11.50 6.26 17.53
C HIS A 69 10.72 5.05 17.00
N ASN A 70 11.41 4.01 16.52
CA ASN A 70 10.79 2.81 15.96
C ASN A 70 9.98 2.04 17.02
N ASP A 71 10.44 1.96 18.26
CA ASP A 71 9.70 1.34 19.37
C ASP A 71 8.32 2.01 19.55
N SER A 72 8.26 3.34 19.46
CA SER A 72 6.99 4.10 19.52
C SER A 72 6.09 3.80 18.32
N VAL A 73 6.66 3.77 17.11
CA VAL A 73 5.93 3.44 15.89
C VAL A 73 5.38 2.02 15.93
N TYR A 74 6.16 1.04 16.39
CA TYR A 74 5.75 -0.35 16.51
C TYR A 74 4.67 -0.54 17.57
N ALA A 75 4.69 0.23 18.66
CA ALA A 75 3.59 0.23 19.62
C ALA A 75 2.27 0.72 18.97
N ILE A 76 2.32 1.75 18.13
CA ILE A 76 1.16 2.24 17.38
C ILE A 76 0.68 1.19 16.36
N LEU A 77 1.60 0.55 15.63
CA LEU A 77 1.26 -0.52 14.69
C LEU A 77 0.62 -1.72 15.40
N ALA A 78 1.13 -2.12 16.55
CA ALA A 78 0.55 -3.18 17.36
C ALA A 78 -0.85 -2.82 17.88
N GLN A 79 -1.09 -1.56 18.22
CA GLN A 79 -2.43 -1.08 18.58
C GLN A 79 -3.40 -1.11 17.39
N ARG A 80 -2.92 -0.80 16.19
CA ARG A 80 -3.73 -0.75 14.95
C ARG A 80 -4.06 -2.14 14.40
N HIS A 81 -3.09 -3.06 14.43
CA HIS A 81 -3.14 -4.31 13.67
C HIS A 81 -3.03 -5.58 14.52
N GLY A 82 -2.85 -5.47 15.83
CA GLY A 82 -2.62 -6.61 16.73
C GLY A 82 -1.15 -6.81 17.08
N LYS A 83 -0.87 -7.55 18.17
CA LYS A 83 0.51 -7.77 18.65
C LYS A 83 1.36 -8.65 17.72
N ASP A 84 0.69 -9.41 16.87
CA ASP A 84 1.18 -10.31 15.83
C ASP A 84 1.35 -9.64 14.46
N TRP A 85 1.17 -8.31 14.37
CA TRP A 85 1.25 -7.59 13.10
C TRP A 85 2.56 -7.81 12.33
N GLU A 86 3.69 -7.95 13.03
CA GLU A 86 5.00 -8.21 12.41
C GLU A 86 5.06 -9.57 11.71
N GLU A 87 4.40 -10.57 12.29
CA GLU A 87 4.30 -11.90 11.70
C GLU A 87 3.45 -11.85 10.43
N HIS A 88 2.27 -11.24 10.49
CA HIS A 88 1.42 -11.06 9.30
C HIS A 88 2.07 -10.21 8.22
N PHE A 89 2.83 -9.17 8.61
CA PHE A 89 3.61 -8.36 7.68
C PHE A 89 4.65 -9.22 6.94
N ARG A 90 5.37 -10.09 7.66
CA ARG A 90 6.34 -11.02 7.07
C ARG A 90 5.67 -12.06 6.17
N GLU A 91 4.53 -12.61 6.58
CA GLU A 91 3.73 -13.52 5.76
C GLU A 91 3.27 -12.86 4.44
N ASP A 92 2.81 -11.61 4.50
CA ASP A 92 2.43 -10.84 3.31
C ASP A 92 3.62 -10.64 2.36
N LEU A 93 4.83 -10.38 2.89
CA LEU A 93 6.05 -10.29 2.09
C LEU A 93 6.41 -11.63 1.42
N ASP A 94 6.34 -12.73 2.17
CA ASP A 94 6.66 -14.06 1.65
C ASP A 94 5.66 -14.48 0.58
N ASN A 95 4.36 -14.25 0.82
CA ASN A 95 3.30 -14.48 -0.17
C ASN A 95 3.51 -13.62 -1.42
N MET A 96 3.82 -12.32 -1.26
CA MET A 96 4.14 -11.48 -2.41
C MET A 96 5.32 -12.00 -3.21
N ARG A 97 6.40 -12.43 -2.54
CA ARG A 97 7.56 -13.00 -3.21
C ARG A 97 7.20 -14.27 -3.98
N GLN A 98 6.33 -15.11 -3.42
CA GLN A 98 5.91 -16.36 -4.02
C GLN A 98 4.98 -16.17 -5.23
N TYR A 99 4.02 -15.25 -5.15
CA TYR A 99 2.92 -15.15 -6.13
C TYR A 99 3.04 -13.98 -7.11
N LYS A 100 4.05 -13.12 -6.98
CA LYS A 100 4.25 -11.94 -7.84
C LYS A 100 4.17 -12.26 -9.33
N ASP A 101 4.89 -13.29 -9.78
CA ASP A 101 4.97 -13.62 -11.20
C ASP A 101 3.64 -14.17 -11.73
N GLU A 102 2.94 -14.97 -10.91
CA GLU A 102 1.62 -15.49 -11.23
C GLU A 102 0.59 -14.35 -11.36
N VAL A 103 0.56 -13.43 -10.38
CA VAL A 103 -0.34 -12.27 -10.38
C VAL A 103 -0.07 -11.37 -11.58
N THR A 104 1.21 -11.13 -11.87
CA THR A 104 1.64 -10.34 -13.04
C THR A 104 1.17 -11.00 -14.34
N ALA A 105 1.37 -12.31 -14.47
CA ALA A 105 0.96 -13.06 -15.66
C ALA A 105 -0.56 -13.06 -15.88
N LEU A 106 -1.37 -13.00 -14.82
CA LEU A 106 -2.82 -12.86 -14.94
C LEU A 106 -3.20 -11.49 -15.52
N VAL A 107 -2.61 -10.41 -15.01
CA VAL A 107 -2.90 -9.03 -15.48
C VAL A 107 -2.41 -8.80 -16.90
N LEU A 108 -1.25 -9.37 -17.27
CA LEU A 108 -0.71 -9.23 -18.64
C LEU A 108 -1.58 -9.91 -19.71
N LYS A 109 -2.46 -10.85 -19.32
CA LYS A 109 -3.42 -11.50 -20.23
C LYS A 109 -4.70 -10.68 -20.45
N GLU A 110 -4.94 -9.65 -19.64
CA GLU A 110 -6.12 -8.80 -19.81
C GLU A 110 -6.04 -8.04 -21.14
N PRO A 111 -7.10 -8.01 -21.96
CA PRO A 111 -7.06 -7.44 -23.31
C PRO A 111 -6.55 -5.99 -23.36
N LEU A 112 -6.92 -5.17 -22.39
CA LEU A 112 -6.49 -3.77 -22.31
C LEU A 112 -4.99 -3.65 -22.03
N VAL A 113 -4.46 -4.52 -21.16
CA VAL A 113 -3.04 -4.53 -20.81
C VAL A 113 -2.22 -5.08 -21.97
N ALA A 114 -2.64 -6.18 -22.59
CA ALA A 114 -1.98 -6.77 -23.75
C ALA A 114 -1.94 -5.80 -24.95
N ALA A 115 -3.05 -5.11 -25.21
CA ALA A 115 -3.09 -4.09 -26.25
C ALA A 115 -2.19 -2.89 -25.93
N LYS A 116 -1.98 -2.56 -24.65
CA LYS A 116 -1.10 -1.46 -24.22
C LYS A 116 0.37 -1.85 -24.28
N SER A 117 0.73 -3.08 -23.85
CA SER A 117 2.11 -3.56 -23.87
C SER A 117 2.70 -3.69 -25.28
N ALA A 118 1.85 -3.88 -26.30
CA ALA A 118 2.28 -3.88 -27.70
C ALA A 118 2.85 -2.53 -28.20
N ARG A 119 2.66 -1.44 -27.44
CA ARG A 119 2.96 -0.06 -27.88
C ARG A 119 3.59 0.81 -26.79
N ALA A 120 3.79 0.28 -25.58
CA ALA A 120 4.43 0.99 -24.49
C ALA A 120 5.12 0.02 -23.52
N VAL A 121 6.21 0.46 -22.90
CA VAL A 121 6.80 -0.24 -21.76
C VAL A 121 5.84 -0.11 -20.58
N LEU A 122 5.57 -1.23 -19.92
CA LEU A 122 4.72 -1.28 -18.74
C LEU A 122 5.55 -1.44 -17.48
N TYR A 123 5.20 -0.66 -16.46
CA TYR A 123 5.64 -0.88 -15.09
C TYR A 123 4.45 -1.37 -14.27
N ILE A 124 4.65 -2.42 -13.47
CA ILE A 124 3.59 -3.05 -12.69
C ILE A 124 3.96 -2.98 -11.21
N GLU A 125 3.12 -2.32 -10.43
CA GLU A 125 3.19 -2.31 -8.97
C GLU A 125 2.12 -3.25 -8.41
N ILE A 126 2.51 -4.12 -7.48
CA ILE A 126 1.61 -5.08 -6.83
C ILE A 126 1.64 -4.78 -5.34
N THR A 127 0.46 -4.72 -4.73
CA THR A 127 0.28 -4.54 -3.28
C THR A 127 -0.73 -5.56 -2.76
N PRO A 128 -0.57 -6.11 -1.55
CA PRO A 128 -1.58 -7.02 -0.99
C PRO A 128 -2.87 -6.23 -0.72
N ALA A 129 -4.02 -6.87 -0.95
CA ALA A 129 -5.32 -6.33 -0.56
C ALA A 129 -5.71 -6.80 0.86
N ALA A 130 -6.95 -6.51 1.25
CA ALA A 130 -7.50 -6.96 2.54
C ALA A 130 -7.67 -8.49 2.61
N ASP A 131 -8.03 -9.13 1.49
CA ASP A 131 -8.12 -10.59 1.39
C ASP A 131 -6.74 -11.18 1.06
N LYS A 132 -6.35 -12.23 1.79
CA LYS A 132 -5.00 -12.84 1.73
C LYS A 132 -4.60 -13.39 0.36
N ASP A 133 -5.58 -13.79 -0.45
CA ASP A 133 -5.34 -14.35 -1.79
C ASP A 133 -5.53 -13.27 -2.87
N THR A 134 -5.73 -12.01 -2.49
CA THR A 134 -6.08 -10.90 -3.37
C THR A 134 -5.02 -9.80 -3.34
N TYR A 135 -4.70 -9.29 -4.53
CA TYR A 135 -3.71 -8.23 -4.73
C TYR A 135 -4.32 -7.08 -5.51
N LYS A 136 -3.96 -5.86 -5.14
CA LYS A 136 -4.18 -4.67 -5.97
C LYS A 136 -2.99 -4.51 -6.89
N VAL A 137 -3.26 -4.48 -8.19
CA VAL A 137 -2.24 -4.37 -9.25
C VAL A 137 -2.44 -3.07 -10.00
N MET A 138 -1.42 -2.22 -9.99
CA MET A 138 -1.41 -0.95 -10.71
C MET A 138 -0.49 -1.09 -11.92
N VAL A 139 -1.05 -0.86 -13.11
CA VAL A 139 -0.33 -0.91 -14.38
C VAL A 139 -0.07 0.51 -14.83
N PHE A 140 1.19 0.86 -14.91
CA PHE A 140 1.67 2.14 -15.42
C PHE A 140 2.23 1.93 -16.82
N SER A 141 2.01 2.90 -17.71
CA SER A 141 2.65 2.92 -19.01
C SER A 141 3.60 4.10 -19.09
N GLU A 142 4.79 3.87 -19.65
CA GLU A 142 5.72 4.94 -19.97
C GLU A 142 5.15 5.83 -21.09
N ASP A 143 5.12 7.13 -20.83
CA ASP A 143 5.07 8.18 -21.85
C ASP A 143 6.44 8.87 -21.92
N ILE A 144 6.69 9.74 -22.90
CA ILE A 144 7.98 10.40 -23.17
C ILE A 144 8.64 11.12 -21.97
N TYR A 145 7.92 11.36 -20.88
CA TYR A 145 8.44 12.04 -19.69
C TYR A 145 8.11 11.37 -18.34
N GLU A 146 7.14 10.44 -18.27
CA GLU A 146 6.69 9.88 -16.99
C GLU A 146 5.92 8.55 -17.14
N PHE A 147 5.93 7.75 -16.07
CA PHE A 147 5.05 6.59 -15.93
C PHE A 147 3.66 7.05 -15.49
N LYS A 148 2.67 6.91 -16.36
CA LYS A 148 1.28 7.24 -16.04
C LYS A 148 0.49 6.00 -15.66
N LEU A 149 -0.24 6.07 -14.53
CA LEU A 149 -1.18 5.03 -14.14
C LEU A 149 -2.22 4.84 -15.25
N SER A 150 -2.24 3.65 -15.85
CA SER A 150 -3.16 3.29 -16.91
C SER A 150 -4.36 2.51 -16.38
N TYR A 151 -4.10 1.50 -15.53
CA TYR A 151 -5.13 0.60 -15.03
C TYR A 151 -4.87 0.20 -13.58
N THR A 152 -5.95 -0.06 -12.85
CA THR A 152 -5.89 -0.69 -11.53
C THR A 152 -6.77 -1.92 -11.54
N TYR A 153 -6.25 -3.05 -11.04
CA TYR A 153 -6.98 -4.30 -10.93
C TYR A 153 -6.99 -4.82 -9.49
N LEU A 154 -8.03 -5.57 -9.15
CA LEU A 154 -7.99 -6.57 -8.07
C LEU A 154 -7.81 -7.95 -8.69
N VAL A 155 -6.81 -8.68 -8.20
CA VAL A 155 -6.45 -10.02 -8.68
C VAL A 155 -6.53 -10.98 -7.52
N ASN A 156 -7.46 -11.93 -7.58
CA ASN A 156 -7.44 -13.09 -6.70
C ASN A 156 -6.68 -14.22 -7.37
N HIS A 157 -5.45 -14.48 -6.92
CA HIS A 157 -4.53 -15.40 -7.59
C HIS A 157 -5.03 -16.85 -7.50
N LYS A 158 -5.59 -17.24 -6.35
CA LYS A 158 -6.12 -18.59 -6.11
C LYS A 158 -7.31 -18.92 -6.99
N LYS A 159 -8.25 -17.98 -7.14
CA LYS A 159 -9.44 -18.11 -8.01
C LYS A 159 -9.15 -17.76 -9.47
N LYS A 160 -7.93 -17.32 -9.79
CA LYS A 160 -7.53 -16.81 -11.12
C LYS A 160 -8.48 -15.73 -11.64
N LYS A 161 -9.03 -14.91 -10.73
CA LYS A 161 -10.02 -13.88 -11.05
C LYS A 161 -9.36 -12.51 -11.08
N VAL A 162 -9.55 -11.79 -12.17
CA VAL A 162 -9.07 -10.42 -12.37
C VAL A 162 -10.28 -9.50 -12.54
N VAL A 163 -10.26 -8.35 -11.84
CA VAL A 163 -11.34 -7.36 -11.87
C VAL A 163 -10.72 -5.98 -12.04
N LEU A 164 -11.09 -5.26 -13.10
CA LEU A 164 -10.71 -3.86 -13.30
C LEU A 164 -11.45 -2.98 -12.28
N LEU A 165 -10.74 -2.03 -11.67
CA LEU A 165 -11.29 -1.01 -10.76
C LEU A 165 -11.53 0.33 -11.46
#